data_AF-G1X958-F1
#
_entry.id   AF-G1X958-F1
#
_cell.length_a   1.000
_cell.length_b   1.000
_cell.length_c   1.000
_cell.angle_alpha   90.00
_cell.angle_beta   90.00
_cell.angle_gamma   90.00
#
_symmetry.space_group_name_H-M   'P 1'
#
loop_
_entity.id
_entity.type
_entity.pdbx_description
1 polymer ?
#
loop_
_entity_poly.entity_id
_entity_poly.type
_entity_poly.pdbx_seq_one_letter_code
_entity_poly.pdbx_strand_id
1 'polypeptide(L)'
;MLSSKNAVLAFGGIVALATAFTIFGSGDQPIFPKPDDPTGDPSTWSIDQLRRWLELRNLYPSPTATREELLERVRLNIRRP
;
A
#
# COMPACT_ATOMS: atom_id res chain seq x y z
N MET A 1 -41.12 -0.28 18.60
CA MET A 1 -40.10 -1.36 18.54
C MET A 1 -40.07 -1.87 17.10
N LEU A 2 -38.99 -1.63 16.35
CA LEU A 2 -38.84 -2.27 15.03
C LEU A 2 -38.89 -3.78 15.25
N SER A 3 -39.84 -4.45 14.58
CA SER A 3 -39.92 -5.91 14.61
C SER A 3 -38.59 -6.47 14.10
N SER A 4 -38.02 -7.45 14.81
CA SER A 4 -36.71 -8.03 14.51
C SER A 4 -36.60 -8.49 13.05
N LYS A 5 -37.71 -8.94 12.47
CA LYS A 5 -37.80 -9.33 11.05
C LYS A 5 -37.45 -8.19 10.10
N ASN A 6 -37.87 -6.96 10.40
CA ASN A 6 -37.57 -5.78 9.60
C ASN A 6 -36.13 -5.31 9.82
N ALA A 7 -35.59 -5.48 11.02
CA ALA A 7 -34.20 -5.13 11.33
C ALA A 7 -33.20 -6.05 10.61
N VAL A 8 -33.49 -7.36 10.58
CA VAL A 8 -32.64 -8.33 9.87
C VAL A 8 -32.65 -8.08 8.37
N LEU A 9 -33.81 -7.77 7.77
CA LEU A 9 -33.89 -7.43 6.35
C LEU A 9 -33.15 -6.12 6.02
N ALA A 10 -33.28 -5.09 6.86
CA ALA A 10 -32.56 -3.83 6.68
C ALA A 10 -31.03 -4.00 6.77
N PHE A 11 -30.56 -4.75 7.77
CA PHE A 11 -29.15 -5.06 7.91
C PHE A 11 -28.62 -5.89 6.73
N GLY A 12 -29.33 -6.94 6.35
CA GLY A 12 -28.97 -7.79 5.20
C GLY A 12 -28.88 -6.98 3.91
N GLY A 13 -29.81 -6.05 3.67
CA GLY A 13 -29.78 -5.16 2.52
C GLY A 13 -28.54 -4.27 2.48
N ILE A 14 -28.14 -3.68 3.61
CA ILE A 14 -26.95 -2.82 3.70
C ILE A 14 -25.67 -3.64 3.46
N VAL A 15 -25.55 -4.82 4.08
CA VAL A 15 -24.37 -5.67 3.92
C VAL A 15 -24.22 -6.16 2.48
N ALA A 16 -25.33 -6.53 1.83
CA ALA A 16 -25.31 -6.96 0.43
C ALA A 16 -24.82 -5.84 -0.50
N LEU A 17 -25.28 -4.60 -0.29
CA LEU A 17 -24.82 -3.44 -1.06
C LEU A 17 -23.33 -3.13 -0.81
N ALA A 18 -22.88 -3.15 0.45
CA ALA A 18 -21.48 -2.92 0.77
C ALA A 18 -20.56 -3.96 0.12
N THR A 19 -20.97 -5.24 0.15
CA THR A 19 -20.20 -6.33 -0.48
C THR A 19 -20.14 -6.18 -2.00
N ALA A 20 -21.27 -5.85 -2.64
CA ALA A 20 -21.29 -5.60 -4.08
C ALA A 20 -20.38 -4.40 -4.47
N PHE A 21 -20.33 -3.36 -3.64
CA PHE A 21 -19.44 -2.22 -3.85
C PHE A 21 -17.95 -2.61 -3.74
N THR A 22 -17.60 -3.47 -2.79
CA THR A 22 -16.21 -3.97 -2.65
C THR A 22 -15.76 -4.78 -3.87
N ILE A 23 -16.65 -5.54 -4.50
CA ILE A 23 -16.29 -6.40 -5.64
C ILE A 23 -16.34 -5.63 -6.97
N PHE A 24 -17.37 -4.80 -7.17
CA PHE A 24 -17.65 -4.19 -8.47
C PHE A 24 -17.52 -2.66 -8.50
N GLY A 25 -17.71 -1.98 -7.37
CA GLY A 25 -17.61 -0.52 -7.25
C GLY A 25 -16.20 -0.03 -6.94
N SER A 26 -15.34 -0.92 -6.48
CA SER A 26 -13.92 -0.70 -6.22
C SER A 26 -13.16 -0.95 -7.52
N GLY A 27 -13.29 -0.05 -8.49
CA GLY A 27 -12.56 -0.15 -9.77
C GLY A 27 -11.03 -0.10 -9.60
N ASP A 28 -10.31 0.60 -10.48
CA ASP A 28 -8.84 0.74 -10.42
C ASP A 28 -8.30 1.55 -9.21
N GLN A 29 -9.12 1.85 -8.21
CA GLN A 29 -8.71 2.55 -7.00
C GLN A 29 -8.55 1.55 -5.86
N PRO A 30 -7.31 1.26 -5.41
CA PRO A 30 -7.10 0.39 -4.28
C PRO A 30 -7.72 1.03 -3.03
N ILE A 31 -8.48 0.24 -2.26
CA ILE A 31 -9.14 0.66 -1.00
C ILE A 31 -8.14 1.28 0.00
N PHE A 32 -6.86 0.93 -0.14
CA PHE A 32 -5.78 1.51 0.64
C PHE A 32 -4.89 2.36 -0.26
N PRO A 33 -4.64 3.64 0.08
CA PRO A 33 -3.71 4.46 -0.67
C PRO A 33 -2.31 3.83 -0.63
N LYS A 34 -1.63 3.79 -1.77
CA LYS A 34 -0.22 3.39 -1.81
C LYS A 34 0.59 4.46 -1.07
N PRO A 35 1.52 4.09 -0.17
CA PRO A 35 2.30 5.09 0.53
C PRO A 35 3.25 5.80 -0.43
N ASP A 36 3.40 7.12 -0.27
CA ASP A 36 4.25 7.98 -1.11
C ASP A 36 5.74 7.55 -1.10
N ASP A 37 6.49 7.98 -2.13
CA ASP A 37 7.94 7.74 -2.21
C ASP A 37 8.63 8.38 -0.99
N PRO A 38 9.52 7.66 -0.27
CA PRO A 38 10.24 8.25 0.85
C PRO A 38 11.09 9.45 0.38
N THR A 39 11.00 10.54 1.14
CA THR A 39 11.74 11.78 0.90
C THR A 39 12.71 12.06 2.06
N GLY A 40 13.75 12.87 1.83
CA GLY A 40 14.75 13.24 2.83
C GLY A 40 15.97 12.30 2.89
N ASP A 41 16.53 12.11 4.09
CA ASP A 41 17.77 11.34 4.28
C ASP A 41 17.53 9.81 4.25
N PRO A 42 18.17 9.07 3.32
CA PRO A 42 17.97 7.62 3.18
C PRO A 42 18.29 6.79 4.43
N SER A 43 19.13 7.30 5.33
CA SER A 43 19.55 6.57 6.53
C SER A 43 18.43 6.44 7.56
N THR A 44 17.43 7.33 7.49
CA THR A 44 16.26 7.32 8.37
C THR A 44 15.14 6.43 7.85
N TRP A 45 15.22 5.99 6.60
CA TRP A 45 14.18 5.18 5.96
C TRP A 45 14.16 3.74 6.49
N SER A 46 12.97 3.14 6.51
CA SER A 46 12.81 1.71 6.78
C SER A 46 13.31 0.85 5.62
N ILE A 47 13.54 -0.44 5.86
CA ILE A 47 13.99 -1.37 4.82
C ILE A 47 12.99 -1.45 3.65
N ASP A 48 11.69 -1.39 3.95
CA ASP A 48 10.63 -1.42 2.93
C ASP A 48 10.61 -0.14 2.09
N GLN A 49 10.89 1.01 2.70
CA GLN A 49 11.02 2.28 2.00
C GLN A 49 12.25 2.27 1.07
N LEU A 50 13.39 1.75 1.53
CA LEU A 50 14.59 1.60 0.71
C LEU A 50 14.34 0.68 -0.50
N ARG A 51 13.66 -0.45 -0.29
CA ARG A 51 13.27 -1.37 -1.39
C ARG A 51 12.33 -0.69 -2.37
N ARG A 52 11.28 -0.05 -1.87
CA ARG A 52 10.31 0.67 -2.71
C ARG A 52 10.96 1.77 -3.54
N TRP A 53 11.85 2.57 -2.95
CA TRP A 53 12.56 3.64 -3.66
C TRP A 53 13.39 3.09 -4.83
N LEU A 54 14.04 1.94 -4.64
CA LEU A 54 14.81 1.24 -5.67
C LEU A 54 13.91 0.59 -6.74
N GLU A 55 12.79 -0.02 -6.33
CA GLU A 55 11.81 -0.63 -7.25
C GLU A 55 11.18 0.41 -8.17
N LEU A 56 10.78 1.56 -7.64
CA LEU A 56 10.22 2.68 -8.42
C LEU A 56 11.20 3.19 -9.49
N ARG A 57 12.51 2.98 -9.28
CA ARG A 57 13.59 3.40 -10.18
C ARG A 57 14.16 2.24 -11.00
N ASN A 58 13.51 1.07 -10.99
CA ASN A 58 13.92 -0.15 -11.70
C ASN A 58 15.35 -0.61 -11.35
N LEU A 59 15.79 -0.37 -10.11
CA LEU A 59 17.10 -0.79 -9.61
C LEU A 59 17.08 -2.19 -8.97
N TYR A 60 15.93 -2.87 -9.03
CA TYR A 60 15.64 -4.26 -8.64
C TYR A 60 16.61 -4.85 -7.60
N PRO A 61 16.48 -4.45 -6.32
CA PRO A 61 17.32 -5.01 -5.28
C PRO A 61 17.05 -6.50 -5.11
N SER A 62 18.07 -7.25 -4.67
CA SER A 62 17.86 -8.64 -4.25
C SER A 62 16.82 -8.69 -3.12
N PRO A 63 15.85 -9.63 -3.15
CA PRO A 63 14.85 -9.77 -2.09
C PRO A 63 15.48 -10.16 -0.73
N THR A 64 16.71 -10.67 -0.74
CA THR A 64 17.49 -11.03 0.45
C THR A 64 18.51 -9.97 0.86
N ALA A 65 18.60 -8.84 0.16
CA ALA A 65 19.54 -7.78 0.49
C ALA A 65 19.27 -7.22 1.90
N THR A 66 20.33 -7.00 2.66
CA THR A 66 20.27 -6.40 4.00
C THR A 66 19.98 -4.91 3.90
N ARG A 67 19.58 -4.30 5.03
CA ARG A 67 19.24 -2.87 5.08
C ARG A 67 20.43 -2.01 4.67
N GLU A 68 21.63 -2.38 5.09
CA GLU A 68 22.87 -1.65 4.81
C GLU A 68 23.21 -1.70 3.31
N GLU A 69 23.05 -2.85 2.67
CA GLU A 69 23.28 -3.02 1.23
C GLU A 69 22.27 -2.21 0.40
N LEU A 70 21.00 -2.22 0.81
CA LEU A 70 19.95 -1.41 0.18
C LEU A 70 20.25 0.09 0.34
N LEU A 71 20.66 0.50 1.54
CA LEU A 71 21.00 1.89 1.83
C LEU A 71 22.20 2.37 1.01
N GLU A 72 23.22 1.54 0.85
CA GLU A 72 24.37 1.85 -0.01
C GLU A 72 23.93 2.00 -1.46
N ARG A 73 23.13 1.07 -1.99
CA ARG A 73 22.59 1.17 -3.36
C ARG A 73 21.75 2.44 -3.55
N VAL A 74 20.92 2.80 -2.58
CA VAL A 74 20.16 4.06 -2.62
C VAL A 74 21.10 5.26 -2.65
N ARG A 75 22.11 5.31 -1.76
CA ARG A 75 23.08 6.41 -1.72
C ARG A 75 23.92 6.53 -3.00
N LEU A 76 24.25 5.41 -3.65
CA LEU A 76 24.98 5.41 -4.91
C LEU A 76 24.15 5.97 -6.07
N ASN A 77 22.82 5.79 -6.03
CA ASN A 77 21.93 6.23 -7.10
C ASN A 77 21.28 7.60 -6.83
N ILE A 78 21.17 8.05 -5.57
CA ILE A 78 20.54 9.34 -5.22
C ILE A 78 21.39 10.55 -5.63
N ARG A 79 22.71 10.38 -5.78
CA ARG A 79 23.67 11.45 -6.13
C ARG A 79 24.01 11.52 -7.61
N ARG A 80 23.50 10.62 -8.43
CA ARG A 80 23.73 10.63 -9.87
C ARG A 80 22.57 11.44 -10.50
N PRO A 81 22.76 12.70 -10.91
CA PRO A 81 21.75 13.42 -11.69
C PRO A 81 21.55 12.79 -13.06
#